data_AF-A0A928M3S1-F1
#
_entry.id   AF-A0A928M3S1-F1
#
_cell.length_a   1.000
_cell.length_b   1.000
_cell.length_c   1.000
_cell.angle_alpha   90.00
_cell.angle_beta   90.00
_cell.angle_gamma   90.00
#
_symmetry.space_group_name_H-M   'P 1'
#
loop_
_entity.id
_entity.type
_entity.pdbx_description
1 polymer ?
#
loop_
_entity_poly.entity_id
_entity_poly.type
_entity_poly.pdbx_seq_one_letter_code
_entity_poly.pdbx_strand_id
1 'polypeptide(L)'
;MSFVINAAAGFLCGIISGFGIGGGTLLVIYMTNLAMVPQSTAQGINLLYFLPTSSGALISHFKRKLIHPMVVWSILAGIVTTALGAYAANVIEGVWLKKAYGIFLLYIGIRELFSKRQKQQ
;
A
#
# COMPACT_ATOMS: atom_id res chain seq x y z
N MET A 1 15.14 10.77 -19.50
CA MET A 1 15.68 9.49 -18.99
C MET A 1 14.99 9.01 -17.70
N SER A 2 14.37 9.89 -16.90
CA SER A 2 13.68 9.56 -15.64
C SER A 2 12.37 8.76 -15.81
N PHE A 3 11.63 8.96 -16.91
CA PHE A 3 10.35 8.30 -17.14
C PHE A 3 10.46 6.78 -17.32
N VAL A 4 11.46 6.32 -18.09
CA VAL A 4 11.67 4.89 -18.36
C VAL A 4 12.04 4.14 -17.07
N ILE A 5 12.85 4.74 -16.21
CA ILE A 5 13.28 4.16 -14.94
C ILE A 5 12.08 4.10 -13.97
N ASN A 6 11.28 5.16 -13.89
CA ASN A 6 10.07 5.18 -13.05
C ASN A 6 9.02 4.16 -13.55
N ALA A 7 8.86 4.02 -14.87
CA ALA A 7 7.97 3.04 -15.47
C ALA A 7 8.46 1.60 -15.22
N ALA A 8 9.76 1.34 -15.36
CA ALA A 8 10.35 0.03 -15.07
C ALA A 8 10.23 -0.33 -13.58
N ALA A 9 10.50 0.61 -12.68
CA ALA A 9 10.35 0.41 -11.25
C ALA A 9 8.88 0.18 -10.85
N GLY A 10 7.94 0.92 -11.45
CA GLY A 10 6.51 0.70 -11.28
C GLY A 10 6.06 -0.67 -11.78
N PHE A 11 6.59 -1.12 -12.92
CA PHE A 11 6.30 -2.44 -13.49
C PHE A 11 6.85 -3.59 -12.63
N LEU A 12 8.09 -3.47 -12.15
CA LEU A 12 8.71 -4.45 -11.25
C LEU A 12 8.00 -4.51 -9.90
N CYS A 13 7.64 -3.36 -9.31
CA CYS A 13 6.81 -3.33 -8.11
C CYS A 13 5.44 -3.96 -8.39
N GLY A 14 4.85 -3.68 -9.56
CA GLY A 14 3.70 -4.37 -10.19
C GLY A 14 3.75 -5.89 -10.01
N ILE A 15 4.79 -6.50 -10.56
CA ILE A 15 5.02 -7.93 -10.54
C ILE A 15 5.14 -8.45 -9.09
N ILE A 16 5.96 -7.78 -8.25
CA ILE A 16 6.18 -8.18 -6.85
C ILE A 16 4.87 -8.13 -6.02
N SER A 17 4.00 -7.15 -6.28
CA SER A 17 2.68 -7.10 -5.64
C SER A 17 1.75 -8.20 -6.14
N GLY A 18 1.82 -8.56 -7.43
CA GLY A 18 1.12 -9.72 -7.99
C GLY A 18 1.51 -11.04 -7.30
N PHE A 19 2.74 -11.15 -6.82
CA PHE A 19 3.21 -12.28 -6.00
C PHE A 19 2.76 -12.21 -4.53
N GLY A 20 1.99 -11.19 -4.12
CA GLY A 20 1.46 -11.05 -2.76
C GLY A 20 2.46 -10.53 -1.73
N ILE A 21 3.65 -10.09 -2.16
CA ILE A 21 4.73 -9.61 -1.27
C ILE A 21 4.47 -8.17 -0.77
N GLY A 22 3.48 -7.47 -1.35
CA GLY A 22 3.12 -6.10 -0.94
C GLY A 22 3.97 -5.03 -1.64
N GLY A 23 3.86 -4.93 -2.97
CA GLY A 23 4.67 -4.02 -3.78
C GLY A 23 4.41 -2.53 -3.55
N GLY A 24 3.27 -2.16 -2.95
CA GLY A 24 2.94 -0.76 -2.65
C GLY A 24 3.91 -0.10 -1.67
N THR A 25 4.36 -0.85 -0.68
CA THR A 25 5.33 -0.38 0.32
C THR A 25 6.68 -0.05 -0.32
N LEU A 26 7.15 -0.95 -1.21
CA LEU A 26 8.36 -0.79 -2.01
C LEU A 26 8.25 0.38 -2.99
N LEU A 27 7.08 0.57 -3.61
CA LEU A 27 6.80 1.67 -4.53
C LEU A 27 6.96 3.03 -3.83
N VAL A 28 6.44 3.18 -2.61
CA VAL A 28 6.58 4.40 -1.82
C VAL A 28 8.03 4.67 -1.45
N ILE A 29 8.80 3.65 -1.05
CA ILE A 29 10.24 3.79 -0.74
C ILE A 29 11.01 4.23 -1.99
N TYR A 30 10.73 3.60 -3.14
CA TYR A 30 11.33 3.97 -4.41
C TYR A 30 11.04 5.43 -4.76
N MET A 31 9.78 5.86 -4.70
CA MET A 31 9.40 7.23 -5.07
C MET A 31 9.97 8.30 -4.14
N THR A 32 10.05 8.02 -2.85
CA THR A 32 10.48 9.01 -1.84
C THR A 32 11.99 9.07 -1.64
N ASN A 33 12.71 8.00 -2.01
CA ASN A 33 14.17 7.91 -1.84
C ASN A 33 14.93 8.04 -3.16
N LEU A 34 14.39 7.51 -4.26
CA LEU A 34 15.04 7.56 -5.59
C LEU A 34 14.45 8.63 -6.51
N ALA A 35 13.14 8.87 -6.47
CA ALA A 35 12.49 9.86 -7.34
C ALA A 35 12.32 11.24 -6.70
N MET A 36 12.74 11.42 -5.43
CA MET A 36 12.56 12.65 -4.63
C MET A 36 11.15 13.25 -4.69
N VAL A 37 10.12 12.41 -4.83
CA VAL A 37 8.73 12.84 -4.88
C VAL A 37 8.23 13.12 -3.46
N PRO A 38 7.43 14.19 -3.24
CA PRO A 38 6.78 14.44 -1.96
C PRO A 38 5.99 13.23 -1.45
N GLN A 39 6.07 12.96 -0.14
CA GLN A 39 5.44 11.80 0.50
C GLN A 39 3.92 11.71 0.23
N SER A 40 3.23 12.85 0.23
CA SER A 40 1.79 12.93 -0.08
C SER A 40 1.48 12.42 -1.48
N THR A 41 2.25 12.85 -2.48
CA THR A 41 2.13 12.39 -3.87
C THR A 41 2.48 10.91 -4.00
N ALA A 42 3.54 10.43 -3.35
CA ALA A 42 3.92 9.02 -3.38
C ALA A 42 2.84 8.10 -2.78
N GLN A 43 2.18 8.52 -1.69
CA GLN A 43 1.06 7.78 -1.11
C GLN A 43 -0.18 7.81 -2.02
N GLY A 44 -0.45 8.94 -2.69
CA GLY A 44 -1.53 9.03 -3.68
C GLY A 44 -1.33 8.08 -4.86
N ILE A 45 -0.10 7.98 -5.37
CA ILE A 45 0.26 7.03 -6.44
C ILE A 45 0.13 5.59 -5.93
N ASN A 46 0.55 5.30 -4.70
CA ASN A 46 0.36 3.99 -4.09
C ASN A 46 -1.12 3.60 -3.99
N LEU A 47 -2.02 4.55 -3.67
CA LEU A 47 -3.46 4.29 -3.65
C LEU A 47 -4.00 3.98 -5.06
N LEU A 48 -3.56 4.73 -6.07
CA LEU A 48 -3.87 4.43 -7.48
C LEU A 48 -3.39 3.03 -7.88
N TYR A 49 -2.20 2.66 -7.43
CA TYR A 49 -1.61 1.34 -7.65
C TYR A 49 -2.43 0.22 -6.98
N PHE A 50 -3.02 0.49 -5.82
CA PHE A 50 -3.90 -0.46 -5.15
C PHE A 50 -5.23 -0.69 -5.89
N LEU A 51 -5.71 0.22 -6.74
CA LEU A 51 -6.98 0.04 -7.47
C LEU A 51 -7.00 -1.22 -8.35
N PRO A 52 -6.07 -1.42 -9.31
CA PRO A 52 -6.06 -2.62 -10.14
C PRO A 52 -5.81 -3.90 -9.32
N THR A 53 -4.90 -3.86 -8.33
CA THR A 53 -4.62 -5.02 -7.46
C THR A 53 -5.84 -5.40 -6.62
N SER A 54 -6.53 -4.42 -6.03
CA SER A 54 -7.74 -4.64 -5.24
C SER A 54 -8.89 -5.13 -6.10
N SER A 55 -9.02 -4.62 -7.34
CA SER A 55 -10.04 -5.11 -8.27
C SER A 55 -9.82 -6.58 -8.63
N GLY A 56 -8.56 -7.00 -8.87
CA GLY A 56 -8.20 -8.40 -9.08
C GLY A 56 -8.52 -9.29 -7.85
N ALA A 57 -8.19 -8.81 -6.65
CA ALA A 57 -8.53 -9.49 -5.41
C ALA A 57 -10.06 -9.61 -5.21
N LEU A 58 -10.80 -8.55 -5.51
CA LEU A 58 -12.25 -8.50 -5.40
C LEU A 58 -12.93 -9.47 -6.38
N ILE A 59 -12.48 -9.54 -7.63
CA ILE A 59 -12.98 -10.50 -8.62
C ILE A 59 -12.74 -11.94 -8.16
N SER A 60 -11.55 -12.23 -7.60
CA SER A 60 -11.21 -13.54 -7.04
C SER A 60 -12.13 -13.90 -5.85
N HIS A 61 -12.44 -12.92 -5.00
CA HIS A 61 -13.33 -13.11 -3.85
C HIS A 61 -14.80 -13.30 -4.25
N PHE A 62 -15.28 -12.54 -5.24
CA PHE A 62 -16.61 -12.71 -5.83
C PHE A 62 -16.79 -14.10 -6.45
N LYS A 63 -15.76 -14.61 -7.15
CA LYS A 63 -15.79 -15.96 -7.74
C LYS A 63 -15.86 -17.08 -6.70
N ARG A 64 -15.37 -16.84 -5.47
CA ARG A 64 -15.40 -17.81 -4.36
C ARG A 64 -16.69 -17.80 -3.52
N LYS A 65 -17.66 -16.92 -3.80
CA LYS A 65 -18.99 -16.87 -3.14
C LYS A 65 -18.99 -16.86 -1.60
N LEU A 66 -17.92 -16.39 -0.95
CA LEU A 66 -17.82 -16.24 0.51
C LEU A 66 -18.32 -14.87 0.99
N ILE A 67 -19.34 -14.30 0.34
CA ILE A 67 -19.82 -12.95 0.67
C ILE A 67 -20.80 -13.07 1.84
N HIS A 68 -20.29 -12.97 3.06
CA HIS A 68 -21.12 -12.75 4.23
C HIS A 68 -21.71 -11.33 4.19
N PRO A 69 -22.99 -11.13 4.57
CA PRO A 69 -23.62 -9.80 4.60
C PRO A 69 -22.91 -8.81 5.54
N MET A 70 -22.05 -9.29 6.43
CA MET A 70 -21.23 -8.47 7.33
C MET A 70 -20.13 -7.66 6.61
N VAL A 71 -19.78 -8.02 5.37
CA VAL A 71 -18.80 -7.26 4.56
C VAL A 71 -19.26 -5.82 4.29
N VAL A 72 -20.58 -5.58 4.22
CA VAL A 72 -21.13 -4.23 3.99
C VAL A 72 -20.79 -3.28 5.13
N TRP A 73 -20.84 -3.75 6.37
CA TRP A 73 -20.43 -2.97 7.55
C TRP A 73 -18.94 -2.66 7.54
N SER A 74 -18.10 -3.62 7.13
CA SER A 74 -16.65 -3.40 6.95
C SER A 74 -16.35 -2.40 5.83
N ILE A 75 -17.12 -2.41 4.74
CA ILE A 75 -16.98 -1.42 3.65
C ILE A 75 -17.35 -0.03 4.16
N LEU A 76 -18.48 0.12 4.86
CA LEU A 76 -18.91 1.40 5.43
C LEU A 76 -17.91 1.94 6.44
N ALA A 77 -17.47 1.10 7.38
CA ALA A 77 -16.43 1.46 8.34
C ALA A 77 -15.11 1.82 7.65
N GLY A 78 -14.74 1.09 6.59
CA GLY A 78 -13.56 1.34 5.77
C GLY A 78 -13.61 2.69 5.05
N ILE A 79 -14.75 3.04 4.45
CA ILE A 79 -14.97 4.34 3.79
C ILE A 79 -14.81 5.48 4.80
N VAL A 80 -15.49 5.39 5.95
CA VAL A 80 -15.41 6.42 7.00
C VAL A 80 -13.98 6.57 7.53
N THR A 81 -13.32 5.44 7.84
CA THR A 81 -11.95 5.45 8.36
C THR A 81 -10.95 5.98 7.34
N THR A 82 -11.12 5.65 6.06
CA THR A 82 -10.26 6.14 4.98
C THR A 82 -10.44 7.64 4.76
N ALA A 83 -11.68 8.14 4.80
CA ALA A 83 -11.96 9.58 4.67
C ALA A 83 -11.34 10.37 5.83
N LEU A 84 -11.50 9.90 7.07
CA LEU A 84 -10.87 10.51 8.25
C LEU A 84 -9.34 10.44 8.18
N GLY A 85 -8.78 9.31 7.77
CA GLY A 85 -7.34 9.12 7.60
C GLY A 85 -6.76 10.01 6.51
N ALA A 86 -7.46 10.17 5.38
CA ALA A 86 -7.05 11.08 4.30
C ALA A 86 -7.11 12.54 4.74
N TYR A 87 -8.13 12.94 5.51
CA TYR A 87 -8.22 14.28 6.07
C TYR A 87 -7.06 14.55 7.04
N ALA A 88 -6.82 13.63 7.98
CA ALA A 88 -5.68 13.73 8.92
C ALA A 88 -4.33 13.78 8.19
N ALA A 89 -4.16 12.98 7.12
CA ALA A 89 -2.93 12.98 6.32
C ALA A 89 -2.69 14.30 5.56
N ASN A 90 -3.75 15.04 5.21
CA ASN A 90 -3.62 16.37 4.59
C ASN A 90 -3.19 17.46 5.59
N VAL A 91 -3.51 17.30 6.87
CA VAL A 91 -3.13 18.25 7.94
C VAL A 91 -1.68 18.05 8.40
N ILE A 92 -1.12 16.85 8.20
CA ILE A 92 0.24 16.52 8.61
C ILE A 92 1.25 16.98 7.55
N GLU A 93 2.25 17.74 7.99
CA GLU A 93 3.38 18.16 7.15
C GLU A 93 4.13 16.96 6.56
N GLY A 94 4.49 17.02 5.27
CA GLY A 94 5.09 15.90 4.54
C GLY A 94 6.37 15.32 5.18
N VAL A 95 7.11 16.13 5.94
CA VAL A 95 8.32 15.72 6.69
C VAL A 95 7.97 14.76 7.84
N TRP A 96 6.90 15.05 8.59
CA TRP A 96 6.43 14.19 9.68
C TRP A 96 5.84 12.90 9.14
N LEU A 97 5.10 12.97 8.02
CA LEU A 97 4.54 11.81 7.36
C LEU A 97 5.64 10.85 6.87
N LYS A 98 6.74 11.38 6.33
CA LYS A 98 7.91 10.58 5.91
C LYS A 98 8.59 9.90 7.10
N LYS A 99 8.80 10.61 8.21
CA LYS A 99 9.39 10.04 9.43
C LYS A 99 8.51 8.93 10.03
N ALA A 100 7.20 9.18 10.16
CA ALA A 100 6.25 8.20 10.68
C ALA A 100 6.21 6.93 9.81
N TYR A 101 6.16 7.10 8.48
CA TYR A 101 6.21 5.96 7.55
C TYR A 101 7.53 5.18 7.65
N GLY A 102 8.68 5.88 7.74
CA GLY A 102 9.98 5.22 7.92
C GLY A 102 10.08 4.40 9.21
N ILE A 103 9.59 4.95 10.33
CA ILE A 103 9.54 4.24 11.62
C ILE A 103 8.62 3.02 11.54
N PHE A 104 7.45 3.16 10.89
CA PHE A 104 6.52 2.06 10.67
C PHE A 104 7.15 0.93 9.85
N LEU A 105 7.91 1.25 8.81
CA LEU A 105 8.64 0.26 8.02
C LEU A 105 9.75 -0.43 8.79
N LEU A 106 10.52 0.30 9.59
CA LEU A 106 11.52 -0.30 10.46
C LEU A 106 10.87 -1.24 11.47
N TYR A 107 9.74 -0.83 12.06
CA TYR A 107 9.00 -1.65 13.00
C TYR A 107 8.48 -2.95 12.35
N ILE A 108 7.85 -2.86 11.17
CA ILE A 108 7.41 -4.05 10.43
C ILE A 108 8.61 -4.90 10.02
N GLY A 109 9.68 -4.31 9.49
CA GLY A 109 10.86 -5.05 9.05
C GLY A 109 11.54 -5.81 10.18
N ILE A 110 11.69 -5.20 11.36
CA ILE A 110 12.18 -5.87 12.56
C ILE A 110 11.20 -6.96 12.97
N ARG A 111 9.90 -6.67 13.04
CA ARG A 111 8.90 -7.66 13.41
C ARG A 111 8.90 -8.84 12.46
N GLU A 112 8.97 -8.65 11.15
CA GLU A 112 9.01 -9.70 10.12
C GLU A 112 10.29 -10.56 10.25
N LEU A 113 11.44 -9.92 10.51
CA LEU A 113 12.72 -10.60 10.65
C LEU A 113 12.79 -11.48 11.91
N PHE A 114 12.17 -11.01 13.00
CA PHE A 114 12.15 -11.72 14.29
C PHE A 114 10.92 -12.59 14.50
N SER A 115 9.83 -12.37 13.77
CA SER A 115 8.63 -13.20 13.82
C SER A 115 8.90 -14.47 13.02
N LYS A 116 9.25 -15.55 13.74
CA LYS A 116 9.40 -16.90 13.18
C LYS A 116 8.29 -17.16 12.15
N ARG A 117 8.69 -17.53 10.92
CA ARG A 117 7.80 -17.95 9.82
C ARG A 117 6.68 -18.84 10.36
N GLN A 118 5.51 -18.28 10.65
CA GLN A 118 4.32 -19.09 10.79
C GLN A 118 3.94 -19.51 9.39
N LYS A 119 4.28 -20.75 9.04
CA LYS A 119 3.72 -21.49 7.92
C LYS A 119 2.19 -21.35 7.99
N GLN A 120 1.63 -20.48 7.15
CA GLN A 120 0.22 -20.54 6.79
C GLN A 120 0.07 -21.76 5.87
N GLN A 121 -0.49 -22.84 6.42
CA GLN A 121 -1.07 -23.97 5.68
C GLN A 121 -2.37 -23.53 5.01
#